data_AF-A0A1H9UMJ9-F1
#
_entry.id   AF-A0A1H9UMJ9-F1
#
_cell.length_a   1.000
_cell.length_b   1.000
_cell.length_c   1.000
_cell.angle_alpha   90.00
_cell.angle_beta   90.00
_cell.angle_gamma   90.00
#
_symmetry.space_group_name_H-M   'P 1'
#
loop_
_entity.id
_entity.type
_entity.pdbx_description
1 polymer ?
#
loop_
_entity_poly.entity_id
_entity_poly.type
_entity_poly.pdbx_seq_one_letter_code
_entity_poly.pdbx_strand_id
1 'polypeptide(L)'
;MRDRDDAPGFQKADKAFHRIIFDHARIRDLWQILQRKSGHLDRVRLLALPSLGMGRVVQLHEQIIDGIAAGDGEAAAAAMREHMSRTPKMAEMVARDYPDYVENEGDLP
;
A
#
# COMPACT_ATOMS: atom_id res chain seq x y z
N MET A 1 -3.87 -23.45 -3.82
CA MET A 1 -2.51 -22.87 -3.95
C MET A 1 -2.41 -22.05 -5.24
N ARG A 2 -3.38 -21.15 -5.49
CA ARG A 2 -3.46 -20.29 -6.69
C ARG A 2 -3.54 -18.78 -6.36
N ASP A 3 -3.77 -18.43 -5.10
CA ASP A 3 -4.01 -17.03 -4.70
C ASP A 3 -2.74 -16.24 -4.40
N ARG A 4 -1.55 -16.87 -4.46
CA ARG A 4 -0.27 -16.22 -4.12
C ARG A 4 0.36 -15.41 -5.26
N ASP A 5 -0.11 -15.54 -6.50
CA ASP A 5 0.55 -14.95 -7.68
C ASP A 5 -0.26 -13.86 -8.42
N ASP A 6 -1.44 -13.46 -7.93
CA ASP A 6 -2.21 -12.36 -8.54
C ASP A 6 -1.90 -10.99 -7.90
N ALA A 7 -0.64 -10.55 -8.01
CA ALA A 7 -0.23 -9.24 -7.53
C ALA A 7 -1.01 -8.06 -8.19
N PRO A 8 -1.32 -8.09 -9.50
CA PRO A 8 -2.15 -7.06 -10.12
C PRO A 8 -3.59 -7.01 -9.57
N GLY A 9 -4.24 -8.17 -9.40
CA GLY A 9 -5.57 -8.26 -8.83
C GLY A 9 -5.59 -7.81 -7.37
N PHE A 10 -4.58 -8.20 -6.59
CA PHE A 10 -4.39 -7.72 -5.23
C PHE A 10 -4.24 -6.20 -5.19
N GLN A 11 -3.38 -5.61 -6.02
CA GLN A 11 -3.18 -4.16 -6.07
C GLN A 11 -4.47 -3.41 -6.46
N LYS A 12 -5.28 -3.99 -7.36
CA LYS A 12 -6.59 -3.42 -7.70
C LYS A 12 -7.54 -3.44 -6.51
N ALA A 13 -7.60 -4.55 -5.77
CA ALA A 13 -8.43 -4.68 -4.57
C ALA A 13 -7.96 -3.73 -3.45
N ASP A 14 -6.64 -3.63 -3.24
CA ASP A 14 -6.00 -2.71 -2.29
C ASP A 14 -6.38 -1.25 -2.58
N LYS A 15 -6.31 -0.83 -3.84
CA LYS A 15 -6.75 0.52 -4.23
C LYS A 15 -8.24 0.75 -3.99
N ALA A 16 -9.08 -0.25 -4.25
CA ALA A 16 -10.52 -0.15 -4.01
C ALA A 16 -10.81 0.00 -2.50
N PHE A 17 -10.12 -0.77 -1.65
CA PHE A 17 -10.20 -0.64 -0.20
C PHE A 17 -9.89 0.78 0.27
N HIS A 18 -8.75 1.33 -0.15
CA HIS A 18 -8.38 2.70 0.21
C HIS A 18 -9.41 3.71 -0.26
N ARG A 19 -9.90 3.59 -1.51
CA ARG A 19 -10.92 4.48 -2.06
C ARG A 19 -12.18 4.51 -1.20
N ILE A 20 -12.65 3.36 -0.73
CA ILE A 20 -13.82 3.26 0.15
C ILE A 20 -13.59 4.07 1.44
N ILE A 21 -12.42 3.95 2.07
CA ILE A 21 -12.07 4.72 3.27
C ILE A 21 -12.11 6.24 2.99
N PHE A 22 -11.48 6.71 1.91
CA PHE A 22 -11.49 8.13 1.54
C PHE A 22 -12.92 8.65 1.27
N ASP A 23 -13.77 7.83 0.66
CA ASP A 23 -15.15 8.18 0.37
C ASP A 23 -15.98 8.30 1.65
N HIS A 24 -15.86 7.35 2.58
CA HIS A 24 -16.55 7.42 3.87
C HIS A 24 -16.03 8.54 4.77
N ALA A 25 -14.74 8.85 4.71
CA ALA A 25 -14.14 9.98 5.42
C ALA A 25 -14.46 11.35 4.77
N ARG A 26 -15.22 11.38 3.66
CA ARG A 26 -15.61 12.60 2.92
C ARG A 26 -14.43 13.46 2.44
N ILE A 27 -13.29 12.82 2.18
CA ILE A 27 -12.04 13.43 1.70
C ILE A 27 -11.65 12.89 0.31
N ARG A 28 -12.65 12.63 -0.52
CA ARG A 28 -12.52 12.04 -1.87
C ARG A 28 -11.54 12.77 -2.78
N ASP A 29 -11.43 14.10 -2.66
CA ASP A 29 -10.54 14.89 -3.52
C ASP A 29 -9.06 14.59 -3.21
N LEU A 30 -8.75 14.29 -1.95
CA LEU A 30 -7.41 13.86 -1.55
C LEU A 30 -7.01 12.53 -2.22
N TRP A 31 -7.96 11.59 -2.38
CA TRP A 31 -7.70 10.37 -3.14
C TRP A 31 -7.27 10.66 -4.58
N GLN A 32 -7.94 11.61 -5.26
CA GLN A 32 -7.60 11.93 -6.64
C GLN A 32 -6.18 12.50 -6.75
N ILE A 33 -5.79 13.36 -5.80
CA ILE A 33 -4.44 13.94 -5.74
C ILE A 33 -3.41 12.83 -5.51
N LEU A 34 -3.68 11.92 -4.57
CA LEU A 34 -2.79 10.79 -4.26
C LEU A 34 -2.61 9.90 -5.49
N GLN A 35 -3.67 9.46 -6.15
CA GLN A 35 -3.57 8.59 -7.33
C GLN A 35 -2.72 9.18 -8.45
N ARG A 36 -2.79 10.51 -8.67
CA ARG A 36 -1.97 11.19 -9.69
C ARG A 36 -0.47 11.17 -9.33
N LYS A 37 -0.13 11.12 -8.04
CA LYS A 37 1.26 11.11 -7.55
C LYS A 37 1.79 9.70 -7.24
N SER A 38 0.91 8.70 -7.16
CA SER A 38 1.27 7.33 -6.75
C SER A 38 1.95 6.48 -7.84
N GLY A 39 2.10 6.94 -9.07
CA GLY A 39 2.57 6.09 -10.19
C GLY A 39 3.89 5.35 -9.92
N HIS A 40 4.90 6.02 -9.34
CA HIS A 40 6.16 5.37 -8.96
C HIS A 40 5.96 4.38 -7.80
N LEU A 41 5.19 4.80 -6.80
CA LEU A 41 4.88 4.00 -5.62
C LEU A 41 4.12 2.71 -5.97
N ASP A 42 3.21 2.78 -6.92
CA ASP A 42 2.43 1.66 -7.42
C ASP A 42 3.31 0.61 -8.09
N ARG A 43 4.36 1.02 -8.82
CA ARG A 43 5.32 0.10 -9.42
C ARG A 43 6.19 -0.58 -8.37
N VAL A 44 6.67 0.19 -7.38
CA VAL A 44 7.42 -0.35 -6.24
C VAL A 44 6.59 -1.39 -5.48
N ARG A 45 5.32 -1.08 -5.19
CA ARG A 45 4.40 -2.01 -4.51
C ARG A 45 4.19 -3.29 -5.31
N LEU A 46 3.99 -3.19 -6.63
CA LEU A 46 3.84 -4.36 -7.49
C LEU A 46 5.07 -5.27 -7.46
N LEU A 47 6.27 -4.71 -7.50
CA LEU A 47 7.53 -5.46 -7.45
C LEU A 47 7.81 -6.07 -6.07
N ALA A 48 7.40 -5.41 -4.99
CA ALA A 48 7.65 -5.86 -3.61
C ALA A 48 6.58 -6.82 -3.07
N LEU A 49 5.37 -6.82 -3.66
CA LEU A 49 4.21 -7.61 -3.21
C LEU A 49 4.48 -9.12 -3.07
N PRO A 50 5.16 -9.77 -4.04
CA PRO A 50 5.50 -11.20 -3.93
C PRO A 50 6.38 -11.52 -2.72
N SER A 51 7.31 -10.61 -2.37
CA SER A 51 8.29 -10.81 -1.29
C SER A 51 7.74 -10.48 0.11
N LEU A 52 6.80 -9.54 0.20
CA LEU A 52 6.29 -9.02 1.49
C LEU A 52 5.08 -9.77 2.04
N GLY A 53 4.45 -10.60 1.21
CA GLY A 53 3.29 -11.42 1.56
C GLY A 53 2.00 -10.61 1.65
N MET A 54 1.10 -10.84 0.70
CA MET A 54 -0.26 -10.25 0.67
C MET A 54 -1.04 -10.48 1.97
N GLY A 55 -0.82 -11.63 2.64
CA GLY A 55 -1.52 -11.98 3.88
C GLY A 55 -1.33 -10.98 5.01
N ARG A 56 -0.15 -10.37 5.17
CA ARG A 56 0.06 -9.36 6.21
C ARG A 56 -0.66 -8.04 5.88
N VAL A 57 -0.77 -7.70 4.60
CA VAL A 57 -1.51 -6.52 4.17
C VAL A 57 -3.01 -6.71 4.44
N VAL A 58 -3.55 -7.88 4.11
CA VAL A 58 -4.95 -8.24 4.42
C VAL A 58 -5.21 -8.16 5.92
N GLN A 59 -4.34 -8.73 6.75
CA GLN A 59 -4.49 -8.67 8.21
C GLN A 59 -4.54 -7.23 8.75
N LEU A 60 -3.72 -6.33 8.20
CA LEU A 60 -3.75 -4.92 8.59
C LEU A 60 -5.03 -4.23 8.11
N HIS A 61 -5.55 -4.58 6.93
CA HIS A 61 -6.85 -4.08 6.46
C HIS A 61 -7.99 -4.52 7.38
N GLU A 62 -8.00 -5.79 7.81
CA GLU A 62 -8.97 -6.30 8.78
C GLU A 62 -8.93 -5.49 10.08
N GLN A 63 -7.74 -5.26 10.64
CA GLN A 63 -7.58 -4.45 11.86
C GLN A 63 -8.07 -3.00 11.71
N ILE A 64 -7.86 -2.39 10.54
CA ILE A 64 -8.39 -1.05 10.25
C ILE A 64 -9.92 -1.06 10.28
N ILE A 65 -10.54 -2.06 9.63
CA ILE A 65 -12.00 -2.19 9.58
C ILE A 65 -12.58 -2.52 10.94
N ASP A 66 -11.94 -3.39 11.72
CA ASP A 66 -12.38 -3.73 13.09
C ASP A 66 -12.41 -2.48 13.98
N GLY A 67 -11.36 -1.64 13.92
CA GLY A 67 -11.32 -0.37 14.64
C GLY A 67 -12.44 0.58 14.22
N ILE A 68 -12.69 0.71 12.90
CA ILE A 68 -13.80 1.52 12.37
C ILE A 68 -15.15 0.98 12.85
N ALA A 69 -15.38 -0.33 12.78
CA ALA A 69 -16.63 -0.98 13.16
C ALA A 69 -16.91 -0.86 14.67
N ALA A 70 -15.87 -0.88 15.49
CA ALA A 70 -15.97 -0.66 16.94
C ALA A 70 -16.14 0.82 17.32
N GLY A 71 -16.01 1.76 16.37
CA GLY A 71 -15.98 3.19 16.66
C GLY A 71 -14.67 3.66 17.33
N ASP A 72 -13.63 2.81 17.32
CA ASP A 72 -12.31 3.10 17.87
C ASP A 72 -11.39 3.68 16.78
N GLY A 73 -11.45 5.01 16.64
CA GLY A 73 -10.64 5.74 15.67
C GLY A 73 -9.13 5.65 15.95
N GLU A 74 -8.71 5.45 17.20
CA GLU A 74 -7.28 5.35 17.53
C GLU A 74 -6.72 4.01 17.07
N ALA A 75 -7.44 2.92 17.31
CA ALA A 75 -7.07 1.58 16.84
C ALA A 75 -7.00 1.54 15.30
N ALA A 76 -8.01 2.07 14.61
CA ALA A 76 -8.02 2.15 13.15
C ALA A 76 -6.83 2.96 12.61
N ALA A 77 -6.52 4.09 13.24
CA ALA A 77 -5.40 4.94 12.83
C ALA A 77 -4.03 4.28 13.11
N ALA A 78 -3.90 3.54 14.20
CA ALA A 78 -2.68 2.79 14.51
C ALA A 78 -2.39 1.71 13.46
N ALA A 79 -3.40 0.92 13.11
CA ALA A 79 -3.29 -0.10 12.06
C ALA A 79 -2.98 0.52 10.68
N MET A 80 -3.59 1.67 10.35
CA MET A 80 -3.28 2.40 9.11
C MET A 80 -1.84 2.91 9.08
N ARG A 81 -1.32 3.45 10.19
CA ARG A 81 0.09 3.87 10.28
C ARG A 81 1.04 2.70 10.08
N GLU A 82 0.74 1.55 10.69
CA GLU A 82 1.55 0.34 10.47
C GLU A 82 1.51 -0.09 9.00
N HIS A 83 0.32 -0.14 8.39
CA HIS A 83 0.16 -0.45 6.96
C HIS A 83 1.02 0.47 6.08
N MET A 84 0.98 1.77 6.30
CA MET A 84 1.77 2.74 5.54
C MET A 84 3.29 2.62 5.77
N SER A 85 3.72 2.29 6.98
CA SER A 85 5.15 2.14 7.35
C SER A 85 5.87 1.05 6.56
N ARG A 86 5.13 0.13 5.93
CA ARG A 86 5.69 -0.92 5.07
C ARG A 86 6.21 -0.34 3.76
N THR A 87 5.62 0.75 3.27
CA THR A 87 5.90 1.31 1.95
C THR A 87 7.36 1.73 1.76
N PRO A 88 8.01 2.47 2.69
CA PRO A 88 9.44 2.77 2.62
C PRO A 88 10.32 1.51 2.57
N LYS A 89 10.00 0.49 3.39
CA LYS A 89 10.70 -0.79 3.39
C LYS A 89 10.58 -1.52 2.04
N MET A 90 9.47 -1.33 1.32
CA MET A 90 9.31 -1.85 -0.04
C MET A 90 10.27 -1.17 -1.01
N ALA A 91 10.42 0.15 -0.90
CA ALA A 91 11.30 0.92 -1.78
C ALA A 91 12.76 0.51 -1.59
N GLU A 92 13.22 0.36 -0.33
CA GLU A 92 14.57 -0.14 -0.02
C GLU A 92 14.82 -1.54 -0.59
N MET A 93 13.83 -2.43 -0.47
CA MET A 93 13.90 -3.78 -1.03
C MET A 93 13.98 -3.75 -2.56
N VAL A 94 13.13 -2.95 -3.21
CA VAL A 94 13.11 -2.85 -4.67
C VAL A 94 14.40 -2.24 -5.20
N ALA A 95 14.96 -1.22 -4.53
CA ALA A 95 16.25 -0.64 -4.91
C ALA A 95 17.40 -1.68 -4.82
N ARG A 96 17.35 -2.57 -3.82
CA ARG A 96 18.34 -3.65 -3.67
C ARG A 96 18.16 -4.77 -4.68
N ASP A 97 16.93 -5.23 -4.89
CA ASP A 97 16.65 -6.46 -5.64
C ASP A 97 16.40 -6.19 -7.15
N TYR A 98 16.06 -4.95 -7.50
CA TYR A 98 15.80 -4.48 -8.87
C TYR A 98 16.52 -3.13 -9.14
N PRO A 99 17.86 -3.09 -9.04
CA PRO A 99 18.62 -1.84 -9.17
C PRO A 99 18.41 -1.13 -10.51
N ASP A 100 18.20 -1.87 -11.60
CA ASP A 100 17.96 -1.30 -12.94
C ASP A 100 16.60 -0.58 -13.07
N TYR A 101 15.71 -0.72 -12.08
CA TYR A 101 14.37 -0.11 -12.07
C TYR A 101 14.30 1.15 -11.19
N VAL A 102 15.39 1.49 -10.49
CA VAL A 102 15.45 2.61 -9.54
C VAL A 102 16.70 3.46 -9.81
N GLU A 103 16.51 4.75 -10.06
CA GLU A 103 17.63 5.70 -10.10
C GLU A 103 18.11 5.95 -8.66
N ASN A 104 19.40 5.71 -8.38
CA ASN A 104 20.00 6.08 -7.11
C ASN A 104 20.42 7.55 -7.13
N GLU A 105 20.41 8.23 -5.98
CA GLU A 105 20.86 9.64 -5.89
C GLU A 105 22.32 9.87 -6.36
N GLY A 106 23.11 8.80 -6.54
CA GLY A 106 24.46 8.85 -7.12
C GLY A 106 24.53 8.75 -8.65
N ASP A 107 23.41 8.48 -9.33
CA ASP A 107 23.31 8.35 -10.79
C ASP A 107 22.73 9.61 -11.47
N LEU A 108 22.39 10.64 -10.69
CA LEU A 108 21.95 11.94 -11.21
C LEU A 108 23.17 12.82 -11.55
N PRO A 109 23.25 13.39 -12.77
CA PRO A 109 24.32 14.30 -13.17
C PRO A 109 24.30 15.64 -12.42
#